data_AF-B9W904-F1
#
_entry.id   AF-B9W904-F1
#
_cell.length_a   1.000
_cell.length_b   1.000
_cell.length_c   1.000
_cell.angle_alpha   90.00
_cell.angle_beta   90.00
_cell.angle_gamma   90.00
#
_symmetry.space_group_name_H-M   'P 1'
#
loop_
_entity.id
_entity.type
_entity.pdbx_description
1 polymer ?
#
loop_
_entity_poly.entity_id
_entity_poly.type
_entity_poly.pdbx_seq_one_letter_code
_entity_poly.pdbx_strand_id
1 'polypeptide(L)'
;MPKIKKPKKNGPPPEGYSKVEPTLTKYRSKLKSAQTNPDPTKSKQSSLWIIYQLNYKITRYVYDTYVAKRISKELYDWLLLQNDINNDLIAKWKKPGYEKLCCINCISTNTNGGGTCVCRVPKAKLLEKDPEKVNIECITCGCRGCASSD
;
A
#
# COMPACT_ATOMS: atom_id res chain seq x y z
N MET A 1 10.48 -0.06 35.51
CA MET A 1 10.92 0.06 34.10
C MET A 1 10.70 1.49 33.64
N PRO A 2 11.69 2.19 33.08
CA PRO A 2 11.48 3.53 32.52
C PRO A 2 10.47 3.43 31.37
N LYS A 3 9.47 4.31 31.34
CA LYS A 3 8.53 4.40 30.21
C LYS A 3 9.32 4.83 28.98
N ILE A 4 9.54 3.90 28.05
CA ILE A 4 10.13 4.20 26.73
C ILE A 4 9.33 5.35 26.12
N LYS A 5 9.99 6.47 25.84
CA LYS A 5 9.35 7.66 25.25
C LYS A 5 8.81 7.25 23.88
N LYS A 6 7.49 7.20 23.73
CA LYS A 6 6.86 6.91 22.44
C LYS A 6 7.14 8.07 21.47
N PRO A 7 7.42 7.80 20.19
CA PRO A 7 7.59 8.85 19.19
C PRO A 7 6.30 9.69 19.10
N LYS A 8 6.46 11.00 18.94
CA LYS A 8 5.34 11.93 18.72
C LYS A 8 5.27 12.26 17.23
N LYS A 9 4.06 12.29 16.66
CA LYS A 9 3.84 12.59 15.23
C LYS A 9 4.49 13.88 14.75
N ASN A 10 4.38 14.95 15.55
CA ASN A 10 4.95 16.28 15.27
C ASN A 10 6.35 16.47 15.90
N GLY A 11 6.94 15.40 16.43
CA GLY A 11 8.31 15.44 16.95
C GLY A 11 9.33 15.51 15.82
N PRO A 12 10.59 15.86 16.14
CA PRO A 12 11.68 15.84 15.16
C PRO A 12 11.83 14.43 14.56
N PRO A 13 12.23 14.33 13.28
CA PRO A 13 12.46 13.04 12.66
C PRO A 13 13.60 12.30 13.39
N PRO A 14 13.44 11.01 13.71
CA PRO A 14 14.50 10.20 14.31
C PRO A 14 15.72 10.01 13.39
N GLU A 15 16.81 9.52 13.96
CA GLU A 15 18.05 9.25 13.23
C GLU A 15 17.82 8.32 12.02
N GLY A 16 18.47 8.65 10.90
CA GLY A 16 18.38 7.88 9.66
C GLY A 16 17.26 8.31 8.71
N TYR A 17 16.40 9.26 9.10
CA TYR A 17 15.34 9.78 8.23
C TYR A 17 15.88 10.36 6.91
N SER A 18 17.04 11.02 6.92
CA SER A 18 17.68 11.59 5.74
C SER A 18 17.92 10.59 4.60
N LYS A 19 18.05 9.29 4.91
CA LYS A 19 18.23 8.22 3.91
C LYS A 19 16.94 7.86 3.18
N VAL A 20 15.79 7.98 3.84
CA VAL A 20 14.48 7.61 3.31
C VAL A 20 13.69 8.81 2.77
N GLU A 21 13.98 10.00 3.30
CA GLU A 21 13.31 11.25 3.00
C GLU A 21 13.22 11.57 1.50
N PRO A 22 14.29 11.49 0.67
CA PRO A 22 14.19 11.85 -0.74
C PRO A 22 13.17 11.01 -1.50
N THR A 23 13.12 9.72 -1.18
CA THR A 23 12.18 8.76 -1.81
C THR A 23 10.75 9.02 -1.34
N LEU A 24 10.55 9.20 -0.03
CA LEU A 24 9.23 9.50 0.53
C LEU A 24 8.69 10.83 0.02
N THR A 25 9.50 11.88 0.00
CA THR A 25 9.14 13.20 -0.52
C THR A 25 8.72 13.11 -1.98
N LYS A 26 9.46 12.37 -2.83
CA LYS A 26 9.07 12.14 -4.22
C LYS A 26 7.69 11.51 -4.35
N TYR A 27 7.38 10.48 -3.56
CA TYR A 27 6.06 9.83 -3.63
C TYR A 27 4.95 10.69 -3.01
N ARG A 28 5.23 11.40 -1.92
CA ARG A 28 4.29 12.33 -1.27
C ARG A 28 3.91 13.48 -2.19
N SER A 29 4.88 14.07 -2.89
CA SER A 29 4.61 15.12 -3.89
C SER A 29 3.71 14.60 -4.99
N LYS A 30 3.98 13.40 -5.52
CA LYS A 30 3.10 12.75 -6.52
C LYS A 30 1.70 12.47 -5.98
N LEU A 31 1.59 12.03 -4.73
CA LEU A 31 0.31 11.74 -4.09
C LEU A 31 -0.52 13.02 -3.94
N LYS A 32 0.11 14.10 -3.46
CA LYS A 32 -0.54 15.41 -3.35
C LYS A 32 -0.99 15.92 -4.71
N SER A 33 -0.14 15.84 -5.74
CA SER A 33 -0.52 16.23 -7.10
C SER A 33 -1.71 15.41 -7.63
N ALA A 34 -1.73 14.10 -7.41
CA ALA A 34 -2.83 13.24 -7.85
C ALA A 34 -4.15 13.52 -7.11
N GLN A 35 -4.08 13.98 -5.85
CA GLN A 35 -5.25 14.35 -5.06
C GLN A 35 -5.81 15.74 -5.44
N THR A 36 -4.93 16.72 -5.68
CA THR A 36 -5.32 18.10 -5.97
C THR A 36 -5.68 18.32 -7.43
N ASN A 37 -4.96 17.67 -8.36
CA ASN A 37 -5.11 17.87 -9.80
C ASN A 37 -5.41 16.53 -10.48
N PRO A 38 -6.62 15.96 -10.29
CA PRO A 38 -7.03 14.78 -11.04
C PRO A 38 -7.06 15.13 -12.53
N ASP A 39 -6.52 14.24 -13.35
CA ASP A 39 -6.47 14.39 -14.81
C ASP A 39 -7.91 14.40 -15.36
N PRO A 40 -8.37 15.49 -16.02
CA PRO A 40 -9.73 15.58 -16.52
C PRO A 40 -10.01 14.63 -17.68
N THR A 41 -8.96 14.10 -18.33
CA THR A 41 -9.11 13.12 -19.41
C THR A 41 -9.34 11.70 -18.90
N LYS A 42 -9.05 11.44 -17.62
CA LYS A 42 -9.19 10.13 -17.00
C LYS A 42 -10.52 9.99 -16.30
N SER A 43 -11.05 8.77 -16.31
CA SER A 43 -12.20 8.44 -15.48
C SER A 43 -11.87 8.70 -14.01
N LYS A 44 -12.89 9.08 -13.22
CA LYS A 44 -12.77 9.24 -11.76
C LYS A 44 -12.10 8.04 -11.10
N GLN A 45 -12.44 6.84 -11.57
CA GLN A 45 -11.92 5.58 -11.07
C GLN A 45 -10.43 5.39 -11.40
N SER A 46 -10.02 5.66 -12.64
CA SER A 46 -8.61 5.60 -13.05
C SER A 46 -7.74 6.61 -12.29
N SER A 47 -8.28 7.79 -11.97
CA SER A 47 -7.61 8.76 -11.10
C SER A 47 -7.41 8.23 -9.67
N LEU A 48 -8.40 7.52 -9.11
CA LEU A 48 -8.26 6.85 -7.81
C LEU A 48 -7.22 5.72 -7.83
N TRP A 49 -7.05 5.01 -8.94
CA TRP A 49 -6.03 3.96 -9.06
C TRP A 49 -4.62 4.51 -8.83
N ILE A 50 -4.32 5.70 -9.35
CA ILE A 50 -3.03 6.36 -9.14
C ILE A 50 -2.79 6.60 -7.64
N ILE A 51 -3.82 7.03 -6.91
CA ILE A 51 -3.76 7.26 -5.47
C ILE A 51 -3.50 5.94 -4.72
N TYR A 52 -4.22 4.86 -5.05
CA TYR A 52 -3.98 3.54 -4.44
C TYR A 52 -2.56 3.03 -4.72
N GLN A 53 -2.08 3.16 -5.95
CA GLN A 53 -0.73 2.75 -6.32
C GLN A 53 0.34 3.53 -5.54
N LEU A 54 0.16 4.83 -5.35
CA LEU A 54 1.07 5.66 -4.57
C LEU A 54 1.02 5.31 -3.08
N ASN A 55 -0.18 5.11 -2.51
CA ASN A 55 -0.32 4.67 -1.12
C ASN A 55 0.34 3.30 -0.89
N TYR A 56 0.17 2.35 -1.81
CA TYR A 56 0.88 1.08 -1.79
C TYR A 56 2.40 1.29 -1.82
N LYS A 57 2.93 2.08 -2.76
CA LYS A 57 4.38 2.32 -2.91
C LYS A 57 5.00 2.97 -1.68
N ILE A 58 4.34 3.99 -1.11
CA ILE A 58 4.80 4.68 0.10
C ILE A 58 4.86 3.68 1.27
N THR A 59 3.73 3.00 1.53
CA THR A 59 3.60 2.05 2.63
C THR A 59 4.59 0.89 2.48
N ARG A 60 4.74 0.38 1.25
CA ARG A 60 5.62 -0.75 0.95
C ARG A 60 7.09 -0.40 1.10
N TYR A 61 7.49 0.77 0.63
CA TYR A 61 8.85 1.27 0.80
C TYR A 61 9.24 1.34 2.28
N VAL A 62 8.37 1.87 3.14
CA VAL A 62 8.62 1.94 4.59
C VAL A 62 8.71 0.55 5.21
N TYR A 63 7.78 -0.34 4.88
CA TYR A 63 7.78 -1.71 5.39
C TYR A 63 9.01 -2.49 4.96
N ASP A 64 9.34 -2.52 3.67
CA ASP A 64 10.47 -3.28 3.14
C ASP A 64 11.81 -2.74 3.66
N THR A 65 11.93 -1.42 3.82
CA THR A 65 13.14 -0.79 4.39
C THR A 65 13.33 -1.19 5.86
N TYR A 66 12.25 -1.31 6.63
CA TYR A 66 12.30 -1.80 8.01
C TYR A 66 12.63 -3.30 8.07
N VAL A 67 11.97 -4.13 7.26
CA VAL A 67 12.22 -5.58 7.21
C VAL A 67 13.67 -5.87 6.78
N ALA A 68 14.22 -5.08 5.86
CA ALA A 68 15.61 -5.14 5.44
C ALA A 68 16.61 -4.56 6.47
N LYS A 69 16.14 -4.15 7.65
CA LYS A 69 16.93 -3.55 8.75
C LYS A 69 17.73 -2.31 8.34
N ARG A 70 17.24 -1.54 7.36
CA ARG A 70 17.90 -0.30 6.90
C ARG A 70 17.51 0.94 7.71
N ILE A 71 16.43 0.85 8.49
CA ILE A 71 15.98 1.89 9.43
C ILE A 71 15.76 1.30 10.82
N SER A 72 15.90 2.14 11.85
CA SER A 72 15.66 1.73 13.24
C SER A 72 14.16 1.52 13.51
N LYS A 73 13.86 0.76 14.57
CA LYS A 73 12.47 0.59 15.04
C LYS A 73 11.85 1.93 15.45
N GLU A 74 12.62 2.83 16.05
CA GLU A 74 12.16 4.16 16.43
C GLU A 74 11.73 4.99 15.22
N LEU A 75 12.54 5.01 14.16
CA LEU A 75 12.19 5.70 12.92
C LEU A 75 10.98 5.06 12.24
N TYR A 76 10.91 3.73 12.20
CA TYR A 76 9.75 3.02 11.67
C TYR A 76 8.47 3.36 12.43
N ASP A 77 8.48 3.28 13.76
CA ASP A 77 7.32 3.61 14.60
C ASP A 77 6.90 5.08 14.43
N TRP A 78 7.85 6.01 14.28
CA TRP A 78 7.56 7.42 13.98
C TRP A 78 6.93 7.60 12.60
N LEU A 79 7.40 6.87 11.59
CA LEU A 79 6.82 6.89 10.24
C LEU A 79 5.39 6.35 10.25
N LEU A 80 5.08 5.29 11.00
CA LEU A 80 3.71 4.75 11.11
C LEU A 80 2.68 5.73 11.71
N LEU A 81 3.13 6.81 12.37
CA LEU A 81 2.26 7.88 12.86
C LEU A 81 1.89 8.91 11.79
N GLN A 82 2.57 8.88 10.64
CA GLN A 82 2.30 9.78 9.53
C GLN A 82 1.08 9.31 8.72
N ASN A 83 0.25 10.24 8.25
CA ASN A 83 -1.04 9.93 7.63
C ASN A 83 -0.93 9.30 6.23
N ASP A 84 0.25 9.30 5.63
CA ASP A 84 0.49 8.80 4.29
C ASP A 84 0.82 7.30 4.25
N ILE A 85 1.03 6.68 5.42
CA ILE A 85 1.37 5.25 5.56
C ILE A 85 0.15 4.47 6.05
N ASN A 86 -0.14 3.36 5.38
CA ASN A 86 -1.30 2.54 5.68
C ASN A 86 -0.96 1.41 6.67
N ASN A 87 -1.24 1.64 7.94
CA ASN A 87 -0.97 0.69 9.04
C ASN A 87 -1.76 -0.62 8.89
N ASP A 88 -3.00 -0.56 8.41
CA ASP A 88 -3.82 -1.75 8.21
C ASP A 88 -3.24 -2.64 7.11
N LEU A 89 -2.75 -2.04 6.03
CA LEU A 89 -2.13 -2.77 4.92
C LEU A 89 -0.86 -3.50 5.39
N ILE A 90 -0.02 -2.83 6.18
CA ILE A 90 1.15 -3.44 6.83
C ILE A 90 0.73 -4.61 7.73
N ALA A 91 -0.32 -4.44 8.52
CA ALA A 91 -0.83 -5.51 9.38
C ALA A 91 -1.28 -6.73 8.57
N LYS A 92 -1.81 -6.54 7.36
CA LYS A 92 -2.14 -7.64 6.46
C LYS A 92 -0.91 -8.29 5.85
N TRP A 93 0.11 -7.54 5.43
CA TRP A 93 1.34 -8.12 4.87
C TRP A 93 2.11 -9.02 5.83
N LYS A 94 1.88 -8.88 7.14
CA LYS A 94 2.43 -9.77 8.17
C LYS A 94 1.69 -11.11 8.28
N LYS A 95 0.53 -11.26 7.63
CA LYS A 95 -0.26 -12.50 7.64
C LYS A 95 0.07 -13.35 6.41
N PRO A 96 0.17 -14.69 6.57
CA PRO A 96 0.43 -15.58 5.45
C PRO A 96 -0.66 -15.45 4.38
N GLY A 97 -0.24 -15.42 3.11
CA GLY A 97 -1.13 -15.30 1.95
C GLY A 97 -1.56 -13.86 1.59
N TYR A 98 -1.08 -12.85 2.31
CA TYR A 98 -1.36 -11.43 2.03
C TYR A 98 -0.10 -10.60 1.79
N GLU A 99 1.09 -11.21 1.74
CA GLU A 99 2.40 -10.59 1.57
C GLU A 99 2.48 -9.62 0.37
N LYS A 100 1.67 -9.81 -0.67
CA LYS A 100 1.61 -8.95 -1.87
C LYS A 100 0.27 -8.19 -2.03
N LEU A 101 -0.54 -8.10 -0.97
CA LEU A 101 -1.87 -7.49 -1.01
C LEU A 101 -1.79 -6.03 -1.51
N CYS A 102 -2.61 -5.68 -2.51
CA CYS A 102 -2.59 -4.38 -3.16
C CYS A 102 -3.22 -3.25 -2.34
N CYS A 103 -4.35 -3.50 -1.67
CA CYS A 103 -5.04 -2.56 -0.80
C CYS A 103 -6.07 -3.27 0.08
N ILE A 104 -6.52 -2.61 1.15
CA ILE A 104 -7.53 -3.15 2.08
C ILE A 104 -8.88 -3.35 1.41
N ASN A 105 -9.25 -2.48 0.47
CA ASN A 105 -10.56 -2.54 -0.18
C ASN A 105 -10.73 -3.80 -1.05
N CYS A 106 -9.65 -4.38 -1.57
CA CYS A 106 -9.71 -5.63 -2.34
C CYS A 106 -10.00 -6.88 -1.48
N ILE A 107 -9.91 -6.77 -0.16
CA ILE A 107 -10.26 -7.85 0.79
C ILE A 107 -11.47 -7.49 1.66
N SER A 108 -12.10 -6.35 1.41
CA SER A 108 -13.33 -5.96 2.07
C SER A 108 -14.49 -6.82 1.53
N THR A 109 -15.35 -7.29 2.43
CA THR A 109 -16.56 -8.06 2.10
C THR A 109 -17.74 -7.17 1.71
N ASN A 110 -17.58 -5.84 1.67
CA ASN A 110 -18.60 -4.89 1.22
C ASN A 110 -18.77 -4.87 -0.31
N THR A 111 -18.75 -6.04 -0.95
CA THR A 111 -19.09 -6.21 -2.37
C THR A 111 -20.42 -6.95 -2.47
N ASN A 112 -21.19 -6.70 -3.53
CA ASN A 112 -22.55 -7.25 -3.69
C ASN A 112 -22.61 -8.80 -3.64
N GLY A 113 -21.48 -9.49 -3.84
CA GLY A 113 -21.38 -10.95 -3.76
C GLY A 113 -20.66 -11.50 -2.53
N GLY A 114 -20.32 -10.66 -1.55
CA GLY A 114 -19.63 -11.08 -0.31
C GLY A 114 -18.19 -11.60 -0.48
N GLY A 115 -17.65 -11.56 -1.70
CA GLY A 115 -16.33 -12.06 -2.06
C GLY A 115 -15.24 -10.98 -2.10
N THR A 116 -13.98 -11.42 -2.20
CA THR A 116 -12.81 -10.55 -2.41
C THR A 116 -12.66 -10.12 -3.88
N CYS A 117 -11.92 -9.04 -4.18
CA CYS A 117 -11.68 -8.62 -5.58
C CYS A 117 -11.01 -9.77 -6.38
N VAL A 118 -11.31 -9.84 -7.69
CA VAL A 118 -10.71 -10.80 -8.63
C VAL A 118 -9.18 -10.80 -8.60
N CYS A 119 -8.54 -9.67 -8.27
CA CYS A 119 -7.08 -9.61 -8.13
C CYS A 119 -6.52 -10.47 -6.98
N ARG A 120 -7.36 -10.99 -6.08
CA ARG A 120 -6.95 -11.94 -5.03
C ARG A 120 -6.93 -13.38 -5.51
N VAL A 121 -7.50 -13.68 -6.67
CA VAL A 121 -7.47 -15.02 -7.26
C VAL A 121 -6.12 -15.24 -7.92
N PRO A 122 -5.39 -16.31 -7.59
CA PRO A 122 -4.13 -16.65 -8.25
C PRO A 122 -4.30 -16.78 -9.76
N LYS A 123 -3.33 -16.26 -10.52
CA LYS A 123 -3.34 -16.29 -11.99
C LYS A 123 -3.42 -17.70 -12.55
N ALA A 124 -2.77 -18.68 -11.91
CA ALA A 124 -2.88 -20.09 -12.33
C ALA A 124 -4.33 -20.59 -12.32
N LYS A 125 -5.10 -20.25 -11.28
CA LYS A 125 -6.51 -20.62 -11.18
C LYS A 125 -7.39 -19.83 -12.15
N LEU A 126 -7.05 -18.58 -12.43
CA LEU A 126 -7.73 -17.79 -13.47
C LEU A 126 -7.47 -18.39 -14.85
N LEU A 127 -6.25 -18.84 -15.15
CA LEU A 127 -5.91 -19.46 -16.42
C LEU A 127 -6.67 -20.78 -16.63
N GLU A 128 -6.87 -21.56 -15.59
CA GLU A 128 -7.65 -22.82 -15.65
C GLU A 128 -9.14 -22.58 -15.87
N LYS A 129 -9.73 -21.56 -15.22
CA LYS A 129 -11.19 -21.37 -15.18
C LYS A 129 -11.72 -20.31 -16.15
N ASP A 130 -11.00 -19.20 -16.27
CA ASP A 130 -11.39 -17.99 -17.00
C ASP A 130 -10.15 -17.29 -17.62
N PRO A 131 -9.54 -17.84 -18.69
CA PRO A 131 -8.29 -17.30 -19.28
C PRO A 131 -8.36 -15.82 -19.62
N GLU A 132 -9.53 -15.33 -20.05
CA GLU A 132 -9.77 -13.93 -20.40
C GLU A 132 -9.60 -12.97 -19.20
N LYS A 133 -9.78 -13.45 -17.97
CA LYS A 133 -9.69 -12.65 -16.74
C LYS A 133 -8.28 -12.56 -16.17
N VAL A 134 -7.30 -13.28 -16.71
CA VAL A 134 -5.93 -13.34 -16.16
C VAL A 134 -5.24 -11.96 -16.14
N ASN A 135 -5.52 -11.13 -17.14
CA ASN A 135 -4.91 -9.80 -17.29
C ASN A 135 -5.86 -8.64 -16.94
N ILE A 136 -6.97 -8.92 -16.28
CA ILE A 136 -7.94 -7.90 -15.89
C ILE A 136 -7.37 -6.98 -14.80
N GLU A 137 -7.68 -5.69 -14.90
CA GLU A 137 -7.33 -4.71 -13.88
C GLU A 137 -8.45 -4.66 -12.83
N CYS A 138 -8.11 -4.76 -11.54
CA CYS A 138 -9.11 -4.66 -10.47
C CYS A 138 -9.76 -3.27 -10.52
N ILE A 139 -11.08 -3.24 -10.56
CA ILE A 139 -11.91 -2.03 -10.58
C ILE A 139 -11.55 -1.08 -9.43
N THR A 140 -11.17 -1.59 -8.26
CA THR A 140 -10.88 -0.76 -7.08
C THR A 140 -9.57 0.03 -7.18
N CYS A 141 -8.48 -0.61 -7.59
CA CYS A 141 -7.13 -0.03 -7.48
C CYS A 141 -6.25 -0.22 -8.72
N GLY A 142 -6.76 -0.86 -9.77
CA GLY A 142 -6.06 -1.10 -11.03
C GLY A 142 -4.93 -2.12 -10.96
N CYS A 143 -4.85 -2.95 -9.90
CA CYS A 143 -3.83 -4.00 -9.83
C CYS A 143 -4.17 -5.20 -10.72
N ARG A 144 -3.14 -5.93 -11.16
CA ARG A 144 -3.21 -7.08 -12.09
C ARG A 144 -2.82 -8.39 -11.40
N GLY A 145 -3.40 -8.61 -10.24
CA GLY A 145 -3.06 -9.71 -9.33
C GLY A 145 -2.29 -9.23 -8.10
N CYS A 146 -2.73 -9.71 -6.94
CA CYS A 146 -2.13 -9.46 -5.63
C CYS A 146 -2.21 -10.71 -4.74
N ALA A 147 -2.48 -11.88 -5.32
CA ALA A 147 -2.28 -13.15 -4.65
C ALA A 147 -0.79 -13.33 -4.36
N SER A 148 -0.43 -13.85 -3.18
CA SER A 148 0.99 -13.99 -2.85
C SER A 148 1.68 -15.14 -3.59
N SER A 149 0.91 -16.05 -4.19
CA SER A 149 1.38 -17.15 -5.02
C SER A 149 1.71 -16.73 -6.45
N ASP A 150 1.29 -15.54 -6.88
CA ASP A 150 1.66 -14.93 -8.17
C ASP A 150 2.99 -14.17 -8.02
#